data_AF-A0A9D5KXH5-F1
#
_entry.id   AF-A0A9D5KXH5-F1
#
_cell.length_a   1.000
_cell.length_b   1.000
_cell.length_c   1.000
_cell.angle_alpha   90.00
_cell.angle_beta   90.00
_cell.angle_gamma   90.00
#
_symmetry.space_group_name_H-M   'P 1'
#
loop_
_entity.id
_entity.type
_entity.pdbx_description
1 polymer ?
#
loop_
_entity_poly.entity_id
_entity_poly.type
_entity_poly.pdbx_seq_one_letter_code
_entity_poly.pdbx_strand_id
1 'polypeptide(L)'
;MKKHILYYIFVSVACLLGATACSDDFSQPPVVLPEGGIGSGEWDNPMTAYQCLLGSLNSEIEEPWVKGYIVGVVNTEVGNVLNERCAQFEAPFNVNTNLLIAMNPDETNWENCATVQLPSGAVRSALNLSDNPDNKGKLVTIKGTTGEKYCGAYGLRSASDYNWGDTGKKPVELTPIDGPFLETFDATTDFSAYKQQGWKNVMVLGGLDGWYIREFSGNNYITVSAYKGTVTGGPYENWLITPAIDLAKITEKTLEFRTQAAYQAENSTLEVFVMTTDNPSTSESTKLNANIASAPASGYSSWVESGKLDLSGFSGTIYIGWRYYSAHGGQDGSTTYCIDDVNVGNATEPSNPVTPPGGDDSAIYSGLNENDATIDWTFENILLPAGMSYIWDWKEYNGKHYLNASAYYNNANNQSEAVAYSPVVSLKETTGAVVTFDHAAKFQTTITTLGRFIVREKGAGEWTEYEIPTWPTAGSWTFVSSGSIDISAFAGKEIEIGFKYASTSAGADTWEIKNVKVLKK
;
A
#
# COMPACT_ATOMS: atom_id res chain seq x y z
N MET A 1 -15.80 40.21 16.19
CA MET A 1 -17.22 39.80 16.08
C MET A 1 -17.26 38.48 15.31
N LYS A 2 -17.24 37.35 16.02
CA LYS A 2 -17.60 35.99 15.55
C LYS A 2 -17.49 35.09 16.79
N LYS A 3 -18.64 34.61 17.27
CA LYS A 3 -18.76 33.74 18.45
C LYS A 3 -18.45 32.31 18.00
N HIS A 4 -17.43 31.69 18.58
CA HIS A 4 -17.25 30.24 18.53
C HIS A 4 -17.92 29.64 19.77
N ILE A 5 -18.99 28.88 19.55
CA ILE A 5 -19.64 28.06 20.57
C ILE A 5 -18.98 26.69 20.47
N LEU A 6 -18.26 26.31 21.52
CA LEU A 6 -17.54 25.04 21.63
C LEU A 6 -18.38 24.16 22.58
N TYR A 7 -18.98 23.10 22.04
CA TYR A 7 -19.72 22.12 22.83
C TYR A 7 -18.74 21.00 23.20
N TYR A 8 -18.38 20.91 24.48
CA TYR A 8 -17.60 19.80 25.03
C TYR A 8 -18.54 18.86 25.77
N ILE A 9 -18.52 17.57 25.44
CA ILE A 9 -19.10 16.51 26.28
C ILE A 9 -17.97 15.53 26.60
N PHE A 10 -17.51 15.56 27.86
CA PHE A 10 -16.66 14.54 28.46
C PHE A 10 -17.56 13.46 29.08
N VAL A 11 -17.32 12.19 28.80
CA VAL A 11 -17.95 11.08 29.53
C VAL A 11 -16.87 10.31 30.28
N SER A 12 -16.82 10.50 31.60
CA SER A 12 -16.04 9.70 32.53
C SER A 12 -16.99 8.72 33.23
N VAL A 13 -16.74 7.41 33.11
CA VAL A 13 -17.52 6.38 33.81
C VAL A 13 -16.88 6.11 35.16
N ALA A 14 -17.63 6.34 36.24
CA ALA A 14 -17.30 5.85 37.58
C ALA A 14 -18.56 5.37 38.31
N CYS A 15 -18.59 4.10 38.69
CA CYS A 15 -19.58 3.52 39.59
C CYS A 15 -19.29 3.90 41.06
N LEU A 16 -20.29 4.35 41.83
CA LEU A 16 -20.66 3.81 43.16
C LEU A 16 -21.82 4.60 43.84
N LEU A 17 -22.84 3.85 44.25
CA LEU A 17 -23.85 3.99 45.34
C LEU A 17 -24.16 5.35 46.02
N GLY A 18 -25.41 5.81 45.82
CA GLY A 18 -26.42 6.12 46.85
C GLY A 18 -26.28 7.32 47.80
N ALA A 19 -27.04 8.40 47.58
CA ALA A 19 -28.00 9.04 48.50
C ALA A 19 -28.50 10.40 47.95
N THR A 20 -29.73 10.75 48.32
CA THR A 20 -30.64 11.73 47.72
C THR A 20 -30.29 13.22 47.89
N ALA A 21 -30.69 14.00 46.87
CA ALA A 21 -31.39 15.30 46.91
C ALA A 21 -30.68 16.45 46.17
N CYS A 22 -31.16 16.75 44.96
CA CYS A 22 -31.68 18.07 44.59
C CYS A 22 -32.35 17.96 43.21
N SER A 23 -33.58 18.43 43.15
CA SER A 23 -34.37 18.59 41.93
C SER A 23 -33.76 19.71 41.08
N ASP A 24 -33.31 19.36 39.87
CA ASP A 24 -33.28 20.30 38.76
C ASP A 24 -33.74 19.55 37.50
N ASP A 25 -34.98 19.84 37.15
CA ASP A 25 -35.72 19.36 35.99
C ASP A 25 -35.20 20.07 34.73
N PHE A 26 -33.95 19.77 34.38
CA PHE A 26 -33.49 19.83 33.00
C PHE A 26 -33.42 18.40 32.52
N SER A 27 -34.55 17.84 32.09
CA SER A 27 -34.50 16.67 31.21
C SER A 27 -33.62 17.06 30.03
N GLN A 28 -32.36 16.62 30.04
CA GLN A 28 -31.54 16.71 28.83
C GLN A 28 -32.37 16.05 27.72
N PRO A 29 -32.47 16.66 26.53
CA PRO A 29 -33.15 16.02 25.42
C PRO A 29 -32.63 14.58 25.34
N PRO A 30 -33.51 13.58 25.20
CA PRO A 30 -33.10 12.19 25.26
C PRO A 30 -31.88 12.02 24.35
N VAL A 31 -30.78 11.50 24.91
CA VAL A 31 -29.61 11.15 24.11
C VAL A 31 -30.13 10.16 23.07
N VAL A 32 -30.24 10.62 21.82
CA VAL A 32 -30.64 9.75 20.72
C VAL A 32 -29.50 8.79 20.55
N LEU A 33 -29.63 7.61 21.14
CA LEU A 33 -28.70 6.52 20.92
C LEU A 33 -28.78 6.18 19.43
N PRO A 34 -27.66 6.23 18.69
CA PRO A 34 -27.64 5.85 17.29
C PRO A 34 -28.26 4.47 17.10
N GLU A 35 -29.11 4.32 16.09
CA GLU A 35 -29.51 3.00 15.63
C GLU A 35 -28.24 2.20 15.28
N GLY A 36 -28.11 1.00 15.84
CA GLY A 36 -26.90 0.17 15.71
C GLY A 36 -25.79 0.42 16.73
N GLY A 37 -25.98 1.31 17.72
CA GLY A 37 -25.02 1.58 18.79
C GLY A 37 -24.00 2.69 18.47
N ILE A 38 -23.21 3.08 19.47
CA ILE A 38 -22.16 4.11 19.33
C ILE A 38 -20.84 3.42 19.00
N GLY A 39 -20.44 3.46 17.73
CA GLY A 39 -19.10 3.09 17.29
C GLY A 39 -18.09 4.20 17.59
N SER A 40 -16.86 3.82 17.94
CA SER A 40 -15.76 4.76 18.19
C SER A 40 -15.15 5.30 16.90
N GLY A 41 -15.31 4.57 15.79
CA GLY A 41 -14.61 4.84 14.53
C GLY A 41 -13.35 3.98 14.35
N GLU A 42 -13.07 3.10 15.31
CA GLU A 42 -12.02 2.08 15.17
C GLU A 42 -12.42 1.03 14.15
N TRP A 43 -11.43 0.27 13.68
CA TRP A 43 -11.66 -0.77 12.67
C TRP A 43 -12.64 -1.87 13.16
N ASP A 44 -12.54 -2.30 14.41
CA ASP A 44 -13.39 -3.33 15.03
C ASP A 44 -14.65 -2.75 15.68
N ASN A 45 -14.71 -1.42 15.83
CA ASN A 45 -15.86 -0.69 16.35
C ASN A 45 -16.16 0.56 15.50
N PRO A 46 -16.50 0.39 14.21
CA PRO A 46 -16.72 1.50 13.30
C PRO A 46 -17.97 2.29 13.69
N MET A 47 -17.95 3.59 13.42
CA MET A 47 -19.12 4.44 13.52
C MET A 47 -20.23 3.94 12.58
N THR A 48 -21.48 4.16 12.94
CA THR A 48 -22.60 3.78 12.07
C THR A 48 -22.89 4.86 11.01
N ALA A 49 -23.55 4.47 9.92
CA ALA A 49 -24.09 5.41 8.93
C ALA A 49 -24.98 6.46 9.58
N TYR A 50 -25.72 6.09 10.64
CA TYR A 50 -26.53 7.03 11.41
C TYR A 50 -25.67 8.05 12.20
N GLN A 51 -24.59 7.62 12.87
CA GLN A 51 -23.65 8.56 13.50
C GLN A 51 -23.06 9.54 12.49
N CYS A 52 -22.72 9.03 11.31
CA CYS A 52 -22.19 9.82 10.20
C CYS A 52 -23.21 10.85 9.67
N LEU A 53 -24.47 10.44 9.49
CA LEU A 53 -25.60 11.30 9.13
C LEU A 53 -25.83 12.43 10.14
N LEU A 54 -25.64 12.15 11.44
CA LEU A 54 -25.76 13.16 12.49
C LEU A 54 -24.56 14.14 12.52
N GLY A 55 -23.50 13.90 11.74
CA GLY A 55 -22.27 14.68 11.78
C GLY A 55 -21.44 14.43 13.03
N SER A 56 -21.55 13.24 13.63
CA SER A 56 -20.74 12.85 14.78
C SER A 56 -19.25 12.84 14.41
N LEU A 57 -18.39 13.13 15.38
CA LEU A 57 -16.93 13.15 15.22
C LEU A 57 -16.26 12.55 16.45
N ASN A 58 -15.12 11.89 16.23
CA ASN A 58 -14.20 11.48 17.29
C ASN A 58 -12.89 12.25 17.10
N SER A 59 -12.57 13.18 18.00
CA SER A 59 -11.37 14.01 17.87
C SER A 59 -10.05 13.25 18.03
N GLU A 60 -10.10 12.01 18.52
CA GLU A 60 -8.93 11.15 18.66
C GLU A 60 -8.63 10.34 17.38
N ILE A 61 -9.59 10.26 16.44
CA ILE A 61 -9.45 9.51 15.19
C ILE A 61 -9.76 10.46 14.03
N GLU A 62 -8.71 10.91 13.33
CA GLU A 62 -8.84 11.85 12.22
C GLU A 62 -9.66 11.27 11.04
N GLU A 63 -9.45 9.99 10.73
CA GLU A 63 -10.16 9.25 9.70
C GLU A 63 -10.85 8.00 10.28
N PRO A 64 -12.04 8.14 10.91
CA PRO A 64 -12.76 7.00 11.45
C PRO A 64 -13.29 6.08 10.34
N TRP A 65 -13.48 4.80 10.70
CA TRP A 65 -14.25 3.85 9.92
C TRP A 65 -15.75 4.05 10.15
N VAL A 66 -16.53 4.06 9.07
CA VAL A 66 -17.99 4.17 9.09
C VAL A 66 -18.62 3.00 8.37
N LYS A 67 -19.49 2.24 9.04
CA LYS A 67 -20.24 1.11 8.46
C LYS A 67 -21.65 1.50 8.02
N GLY A 68 -22.09 0.98 6.89
CA GLY A 68 -23.45 1.14 6.39
C GLY A 68 -23.71 0.32 5.13
N TYR A 69 -24.98 0.13 4.80
CA TYR A 69 -25.38 -0.48 3.54
C TYR A 69 -25.35 0.56 2.43
N ILE A 70 -24.81 0.20 1.27
CA ILE A 70 -24.86 1.06 0.07
C ILE A 70 -26.28 1.05 -0.48
N VAL A 71 -26.99 2.18 -0.44
CA VAL A 71 -28.42 2.23 -0.81
C VAL A 71 -28.71 3.04 -2.07
N GLY A 72 -27.79 3.90 -2.49
CA GLY A 72 -27.99 4.73 -3.67
C GLY A 72 -26.87 5.73 -3.90
N VAL A 73 -27.20 6.79 -4.64
CA VAL A 73 -26.31 7.93 -4.93
C VAL A 73 -27.07 9.24 -4.82
N VAL A 74 -26.33 10.33 -4.63
CA VAL A 74 -26.77 11.68 -4.99
C VAL A 74 -26.54 11.87 -6.48
N ASN A 75 -27.61 11.95 -7.27
CA ASN A 75 -27.53 12.25 -8.69
C ASN A 75 -27.18 13.74 -8.90
N THR A 76 -25.88 14.01 -9.01
CA THR A 76 -25.33 15.35 -9.18
C THR A 76 -25.62 15.98 -10.54
N GLU A 77 -26.15 15.23 -11.51
CA GLU A 77 -26.63 15.79 -12.78
C GLU A 77 -27.99 16.50 -12.59
N VAL A 78 -28.78 16.08 -11.59
CA VAL A 78 -30.05 16.71 -11.20
C VAL A 78 -29.86 17.82 -10.17
N GLY A 79 -28.90 17.66 -9.27
CA GLY A 79 -28.56 18.67 -8.28
C GLY A 79 -27.48 18.18 -7.30
N ASN A 80 -26.73 19.13 -6.73
CA ASN A 80 -25.60 18.84 -5.85
C ASN A 80 -25.95 18.86 -4.35
N VAL A 81 -27.24 18.84 -4.01
CA VAL A 81 -27.73 18.80 -2.62
C VAL A 81 -28.66 17.61 -2.47
N LEU A 82 -28.39 16.76 -1.48
CA LEU A 82 -29.24 15.63 -1.14
C LEU A 82 -30.62 16.14 -0.72
N ASN A 83 -31.64 15.68 -1.44
CA ASN A 83 -33.06 15.89 -1.23
C ASN A 83 -33.82 14.83 -2.05
N GLU A 84 -35.15 14.81 -1.93
CA GLU A 84 -36.03 13.90 -2.66
C GLU A 84 -35.78 13.86 -4.18
N ARG A 85 -35.40 14.99 -4.80
CA ARG A 85 -35.20 15.08 -6.25
C ARG A 85 -33.86 14.47 -6.69
N CYS A 86 -32.84 14.57 -5.85
CA CYS A 86 -31.46 14.19 -6.22
C CYS A 86 -31.07 12.82 -5.65
N ALA A 87 -31.79 12.30 -4.65
CA ALA A 87 -31.57 10.96 -4.14
C ALA A 87 -32.03 9.92 -5.16
N GLN A 88 -31.10 9.08 -5.61
CA GLN A 88 -31.37 8.01 -6.56
C GLN A 88 -31.05 6.67 -5.90
N PHE A 89 -32.09 5.87 -5.67
CA PHE A 89 -31.98 4.53 -5.07
C PHE A 89 -32.06 3.41 -6.10
N GLU A 90 -32.50 3.68 -7.32
CA GLU A 90 -32.66 2.66 -8.37
C GLU A 90 -31.75 2.91 -9.57
N ALA A 91 -31.30 1.81 -10.19
CA ALA A 91 -30.52 1.83 -11.42
C ALA A 91 -31.34 2.37 -12.61
N PRO A 92 -30.70 2.90 -13.68
CA PRO A 92 -29.26 2.99 -13.89
C PRO A 92 -28.62 4.16 -13.15
N PHE A 93 -27.51 3.90 -12.45
CA PHE A 93 -26.71 4.93 -11.78
C PHE A 93 -25.68 5.49 -12.77
N ASN A 94 -25.56 6.82 -12.86
CA ASN A 94 -24.62 7.49 -13.77
C ASN A 94 -23.57 8.35 -13.05
N VAL A 95 -23.59 8.36 -11.70
CA VAL A 95 -22.69 9.16 -10.89
C VAL A 95 -21.74 8.25 -10.14
N ASN A 96 -20.45 8.40 -10.39
CA ASN A 96 -19.40 7.59 -9.76
C ASN A 96 -18.66 8.31 -8.62
N THR A 97 -18.99 9.58 -8.34
CA THR A 97 -18.24 10.42 -7.40
C THR A 97 -18.74 10.34 -5.96
N ASN A 98 -19.86 9.66 -5.72
CA ASN A 98 -20.47 9.56 -4.40
C ASN A 98 -21.35 8.32 -4.22
N LEU A 99 -21.72 8.05 -2.98
CA LEU A 99 -22.70 7.05 -2.56
C LEU A 99 -23.60 7.60 -1.45
N LEU A 100 -24.72 6.94 -1.23
CA LEU A 100 -25.54 7.02 -0.02
C LEU A 100 -25.39 5.73 0.77
N ILE A 101 -25.15 5.86 2.07
CA ILE A 101 -25.14 4.72 3.01
C ILE A 101 -26.21 4.90 4.09
N ALA A 102 -26.80 3.79 4.52
CA ALA A 102 -27.85 3.77 5.55
C ALA A 102 -27.70 2.55 6.48
N MET A 103 -28.52 2.51 7.52
CA MET A 103 -28.55 1.38 8.47
C MET A 103 -29.29 0.15 7.96
N ASN A 104 -30.11 0.32 6.92
CA ASN A 104 -30.92 -0.74 6.31
C ASN A 104 -30.57 -0.88 4.81
N PRO A 105 -30.35 -2.10 4.28
CA PRO A 105 -30.05 -2.32 2.86
C PRO A 105 -31.12 -1.85 1.88
N ASP A 106 -32.38 -1.74 2.33
CA ASP A 106 -33.52 -1.36 1.50
C ASP A 106 -34.00 0.08 1.79
N GLU A 107 -33.18 0.90 2.47
CA GLU A 107 -33.54 2.30 2.78
C GLU A 107 -33.72 3.13 1.50
N THR A 108 -34.85 3.85 1.44
CA THR A 108 -35.23 4.73 0.32
C THR A 108 -35.65 6.11 0.78
N ASN A 109 -35.70 6.37 2.09
CA ASN A 109 -35.83 7.69 2.65
C ASN A 109 -34.47 8.37 2.72
N TRP A 110 -34.28 9.39 1.88
CA TRP A 110 -33.05 10.15 1.81
C TRP A 110 -32.68 10.86 3.12
N GLU A 111 -33.64 11.14 4.00
CA GLU A 111 -33.38 11.75 5.32
C GLU A 111 -32.63 10.80 6.27
N ASN A 112 -32.67 9.49 5.99
CA ASN A 112 -31.99 8.46 6.78
C ASN A 112 -30.62 8.05 6.20
N CYS A 113 -30.16 8.74 5.15
CA CYS A 113 -28.95 8.38 4.41
C CYS A 113 -27.81 9.36 4.67
N ALA A 114 -26.65 8.84 5.07
CA ALA A 114 -25.42 9.61 5.07
C ALA A 114 -24.81 9.67 3.66
N THR A 115 -24.25 10.82 3.29
CA THR A 115 -23.52 10.96 2.03
C THR A 115 -22.10 10.41 2.17
N VAL A 116 -21.54 9.89 1.08
CA VAL A 116 -20.13 9.48 1.00
C VAL A 116 -19.50 10.11 -0.22
N GLN A 117 -18.47 10.94 -0.04
CA GLN A 117 -17.65 11.44 -1.13
C GLN A 117 -16.62 10.38 -1.51
N LEU A 118 -16.56 10.00 -2.79
CA LEU A 118 -15.55 9.10 -3.33
C LEU A 118 -14.54 9.92 -4.15
N PRO A 119 -13.34 10.26 -3.66
CA PRO A 119 -12.27 10.85 -4.47
C PRO A 119 -11.83 9.93 -5.62
N SER A 120 -11.14 10.46 -6.63
CA SER A 120 -10.62 9.61 -7.71
C SER A 120 -9.58 8.64 -7.15
N GLY A 121 -9.72 7.33 -7.42
CA GLY A 121 -8.79 6.31 -6.92
C GLY A 121 -9.47 4.95 -6.71
N ALA A 122 -8.74 4.04 -6.07
CA ALA A 122 -9.14 2.64 -5.89
C ALA A 122 -10.48 2.47 -5.15
N VAL A 123 -10.74 3.27 -4.11
CA VAL A 123 -12.00 3.22 -3.36
C VAL A 123 -13.19 3.58 -4.25
N ARG A 124 -13.06 4.61 -5.10
CA ARG A 124 -14.10 4.96 -6.06
C ARG A 124 -14.32 3.85 -7.08
N SER A 125 -13.25 3.37 -7.70
CA SER A 125 -13.32 2.29 -8.69
C SER A 125 -14.00 1.05 -8.14
N ALA A 126 -13.76 0.71 -6.87
CA ALA A 126 -14.34 -0.46 -6.23
C ALA A 126 -15.80 -0.28 -5.78
N LEU A 127 -16.16 0.89 -5.24
CA LEU A 127 -17.43 1.05 -4.54
C LEU A 127 -18.55 1.67 -5.39
N ASN A 128 -18.22 2.47 -6.41
CA ASN A 128 -19.22 3.28 -7.09
C ASN A 128 -20.30 2.43 -7.81
N LEU A 129 -21.56 2.85 -7.72
CA LEU A 129 -22.71 2.13 -8.28
C LEU A 129 -22.88 2.28 -9.80
N SER A 130 -22.22 3.28 -10.41
CA SER A 130 -22.26 3.46 -11.87
C SER A 130 -21.52 2.33 -12.58
N ASP A 131 -20.33 1.98 -12.09
CA ASP A 131 -19.50 0.90 -12.63
C ASP A 131 -19.83 -0.45 -11.97
N ASN A 132 -20.30 -0.43 -10.71
CA ASN A 132 -20.57 -1.63 -9.90
C ASN A 132 -22.01 -1.64 -9.34
N PRO A 133 -23.05 -1.73 -10.19
CA PRO A 133 -24.45 -1.65 -9.75
C PRO A 133 -24.83 -2.73 -8.73
N ASP A 134 -24.18 -3.90 -8.79
CA ASP A 134 -24.38 -5.03 -7.87
C ASP A 134 -23.92 -4.74 -6.43
N ASN A 135 -23.27 -3.60 -6.16
CA ASN A 135 -22.90 -3.20 -4.81
C ASN A 135 -24.08 -2.64 -4.00
N LYS A 136 -25.21 -2.31 -4.64
CA LYS A 136 -26.42 -1.88 -3.92
C LYS A 136 -26.87 -2.97 -2.94
N GLY A 137 -27.20 -2.57 -1.73
CA GLY A 137 -27.62 -3.44 -0.63
C GLY A 137 -26.47 -4.16 0.09
N LYS A 138 -25.21 -4.01 -0.34
CA LYS A 138 -24.06 -4.60 0.37
C LYS A 138 -23.66 -3.76 1.57
N LEU A 139 -23.33 -4.44 2.66
CA LEU A 139 -22.73 -3.83 3.84
C LEU A 139 -21.25 -3.53 3.57
N VAL A 140 -20.85 -2.28 3.79
CA VAL A 140 -19.48 -1.81 3.65
C VAL A 140 -19.07 -0.98 4.85
N THR A 141 -17.79 -1.02 5.19
CA THR A 141 -17.17 -0.14 6.17
C THR A 141 -16.10 0.70 5.46
N ILE A 142 -16.25 2.02 5.49
CA ILE A 142 -15.45 2.98 4.70
C ILE A 142 -14.67 3.88 5.65
N LYS A 143 -13.37 4.08 5.37
CA LYS A 143 -12.51 5.00 6.11
C LYS A 143 -12.50 6.38 5.47
N GLY A 144 -12.58 7.44 6.27
CA GLY A 144 -12.49 8.82 5.81
C GLY A 144 -12.85 9.81 6.91
N THR A 145 -12.97 11.09 6.58
CA THR A 145 -13.25 12.14 7.57
C THR A 145 -14.76 12.32 7.78
N THR A 146 -15.17 12.64 9.01
CA THR A 146 -16.58 12.88 9.39
C THR A 146 -16.77 14.27 10.01
N GLY A 147 -18.01 14.67 10.28
CA GLY A 147 -18.33 15.99 10.85
C GLY A 147 -18.41 17.14 9.83
N GLU A 148 -18.18 16.85 8.55
CA GLU A 148 -18.35 17.81 7.45
C GLU A 148 -19.51 17.43 6.53
N LYS A 149 -20.06 18.43 5.84
CA LYS A 149 -21.12 18.23 4.86
C LYS A 149 -20.56 17.93 3.48
N TYR A 150 -21.18 16.97 2.79
CA TYR A 150 -21.00 16.72 1.38
C TYR A 150 -22.36 16.55 0.72
N CYS A 151 -22.55 17.18 -0.45
CA CYS A 151 -23.86 17.34 -1.07
C CYS A 151 -24.93 17.90 -0.10
N GLY A 152 -24.57 18.87 0.75
CA GLY A 152 -25.51 19.57 1.64
C GLY A 152 -25.97 18.79 2.89
N ALA A 153 -25.65 17.50 3.00
CA ALA A 153 -25.91 16.66 4.18
C ALA A 153 -24.59 16.25 4.85
N TYR A 154 -24.64 15.91 6.15
CA TYR A 154 -23.47 15.31 6.82
C TYR A 154 -23.21 13.90 6.29
N GLY A 155 -21.95 13.52 6.27
CA GLY A 155 -21.51 12.29 5.67
C GLY A 155 -20.02 12.05 5.85
N LEU A 156 -19.52 11.05 5.14
CA LEU A 156 -18.10 10.71 5.09
C LEU A 156 -17.45 11.41 3.90
N ARG A 157 -16.36 12.13 4.16
CA ARG A 157 -15.56 12.80 3.13
C ARG A 157 -14.22 12.09 2.94
N SER A 158 -13.61 12.38 1.79
CA SER A 158 -12.25 11.90 1.47
C SER A 158 -12.08 10.39 1.69
N ALA A 159 -13.02 9.58 1.22
CA ALA A 159 -12.97 8.12 1.39
C ALA A 159 -11.61 7.57 0.93
N SER A 160 -10.85 7.00 1.87
CA SER A 160 -9.44 6.66 1.71
C SER A 160 -9.18 5.16 1.72
N ASP A 161 -10.06 4.38 2.37
CA ASP A 161 -10.03 2.92 2.34
C ASP A 161 -11.43 2.32 2.55
N TYR A 162 -11.60 1.03 2.29
CA TYR A 162 -12.84 0.30 2.54
C TYR A 162 -12.58 -1.16 2.91
N ASN A 163 -13.55 -1.76 3.60
CA ASN A 163 -13.66 -3.19 3.80
C ASN A 163 -15.12 -3.62 3.62
N TRP A 164 -15.35 -4.79 3.03
CA TRP A 164 -16.70 -5.36 2.98
C TRP A 164 -17.08 -5.95 4.34
N GLY A 165 -18.32 -5.77 4.76
CA GLY A 165 -18.80 -6.21 6.07
C GLY A 165 -18.84 -5.10 7.12
N ASP A 166 -18.93 -5.51 8.38
CA ASP A 166 -19.25 -4.66 9.55
C ASP A 166 -18.04 -4.13 10.31
N THR A 167 -16.83 -4.45 9.86
CA THR A 167 -15.56 -3.95 10.41
C THR A 167 -14.71 -3.31 9.32
N GLY A 168 -13.91 -2.33 9.70
CA GLY A 168 -12.78 -1.85 8.91
C GLY A 168 -11.67 -2.89 8.79
N LYS A 169 -10.61 -2.55 8.04
CA LYS A 169 -9.41 -3.39 8.02
C LYS A 169 -8.66 -3.22 9.34
N LYS A 170 -8.34 -4.34 9.99
CA LYS A 170 -7.45 -4.35 11.16
C LYS A 170 -6.15 -3.63 10.81
N PRO A 171 -5.76 -2.58 11.56
CA PRO A 171 -4.45 -1.97 11.41
C PRO A 171 -3.37 -3.04 11.52
N VAL A 172 -2.45 -3.04 10.57
CA VAL A 172 -1.25 -3.86 10.68
C VAL A 172 -0.44 -3.28 11.83
N GLU A 173 -0.24 -4.06 12.89
CA GLU A 173 0.70 -3.69 13.94
C GLU A 173 2.11 -3.82 13.37
N LEU A 174 2.79 -2.68 13.23
CA LEU A 174 4.15 -2.62 12.74
C LEU A 174 5.10 -2.68 13.91
N THR A 175 5.91 -3.73 13.96
CA THR A 175 7.02 -3.80 14.89
C THR A 175 8.11 -2.81 14.45
N PRO A 176 8.75 -2.09 15.39
CA PRO A 176 9.92 -1.31 15.06
C PRO A 176 10.97 -2.18 14.36
N ILE A 177 11.67 -1.60 13.40
CA ILE A 177 12.81 -2.22 12.74
C ILE A 177 13.86 -2.52 13.81
N ASP A 178 14.21 -3.80 13.95
CA ASP A 178 15.04 -4.34 15.02
C ASP A 178 16.39 -4.88 14.53
N GLY A 179 16.82 -4.45 13.35
CA GLY A 179 18.11 -4.81 12.75
C GLY A 179 18.51 -3.82 11.65
N PRO A 180 19.75 -3.89 11.15
CA PRO A 180 20.16 -3.10 10.00
C PRO A 180 19.16 -3.26 8.85
N PHE A 181 18.80 -2.16 8.20
CA PHE A 181 17.92 -2.20 7.03
C PHE A 181 18.42 -1.27 5.93
N LEU A 182 18.05 -1.63 4.70
CA LEU A 182 18.23 -0.82 3.51
C LEU A 182 16.88 -0.70 2.79
N GLU A 183 16.52 0.51 2.42
CA GLU A 183 15.39 0.81 1.55
C GLU A 183 15.86 1.46 0.24
N THR A 184 15.68 0.76 -0.88
CA THR A 184 16.01 1.24 -2.24
C THR A 184 14.79 1.75 -3.00
N PHE A 185 13.59 1.64 -2.43
CA PHE A 185 12.33 2.02 -3.07
C PHE A 185 12.04 1.32 -4.43
N ASP A 186 12.73 0.22 -4.75
CA ASP A 186 12.58 -0.53 -6.00
C ASP A 186 11.34 -1.42 -6.06
N ALA A 187 10.72 -1.72 -4.92
CA ALA A 187 9.63 -2.68 -4.85
C ALA A 187 8.41 -2.26 -5.69
N THR A 188 8.10 -0.97 -5.73
CA THR A 188 6.97 -0.42 -6.50
C THR A 188 7.06 1.10 -6.63
N THR A 189 6.37 1.65 -7.63
CA THR A 189 6.14 3.10 -7.78
C THR A 189 4.93 3.62 -6.99
N ASP A 190 4.17 2.73 -6.34
CA ASP A 190 3.06 3.12 -5.47
C ASP A 190 3.53 3.31 -4.02
N PHE A 191 3.56 4.57 -3.56
CA PHE A 191 3.96 4.90 -2.19
C PHE A 191 3.08 4.20 -1.12
N SER A 192 1.86 3.77 -1.48
CA SER A 192 0.95 3.05 -0.57
C SER A 192 1.51 1.74 -0.05
N ALA A 193 2.41 1.07 -0.79
CA ALA A 193 3.08 -0.13 -0.31
C ALA A 193 4.07 0.18 0.83
N TYR A 194 4.82 1.29 0.72
CA TYR A 194 5.73 1.73 1.78
C TYR A 194 4.97 2.26 3.00
N LYS A 195 3.81 2.89 2.79
CA LYS A 195 2.90 3.24 3.90
C LYS A 195 2.48 2.01 4.72
N GLN A 196 2.22 0.87 4.07
CA GLN A 196 1.90 -0.38 4.76
C GLN A 196 3.08 -0.94 5.55
N GLN A 197 4.31 -0.57 5.19
CA GLN A 197 5.54 -0.93 5.91
C GLN A 197 5.89 0.07 7.02
N GLY A 198 5.14 1.17 7.16
CA GLY A 198 5.30 2.16 8.21
C GLY A 198 5.91 3.49 7.79
N TRP A 199 6.30 3.64 6.52
CA TRP A 199 6.76 4.91 6.00
C TRP A 199 5.65 5.95 6.01
N LYS A 200 5.98 7.20 6.33
CA LYS A 200 5.04 8.32 6.33
C LYS A 200 5.45 9.36 5.30
N ASN A 201 4.45 9.90 4.62
CA ASN A 201 4.57 11.11 3.82
C ASN A 201 3.58 12.12 4.43
N VAL A 202 4.12 13.10 5.14
CA VAL A 202 3.35 14.05 5.97
C VAL A 202 3.41 15.43 5.36
N MET A 203 2.27 15.92 4.88
CA MET A 203 2.12 17.30 4.41
C MET A 203 1.88 18.23 5.59
N VAL A 204 2.73 19.25 5.74
CA VAL A 204 2.64 20.24 6.83
C VAL A 204 2.15 21.58 6.30
N LEU A 205 2.64 22.03 5.13
CA LEU A 205 2.26 23.31 4.52
C LEU A 205 2.05 23.18 3.00
N GLY A 206 1.19 24.05 2.46
CA GLY A 206 1.07 24.29 1.02
C GLY A 206 0.17 23.31 0.25
N GLY A 207 -0.31 22.23 0.88
CA GLY A 207 -1.38 21.38 0.35
C GLY A 207 -1.01 20.59 -0.91
N LEU A 208 0.27 20.24 -1.08
CA LEU A 208 0.72 19.32 -2.12
C LEU A 208 0.90 17.91 -1.53
N ASP A 209 0.74 16.88 -2.37
CA ASP A 209 0.84 15.47 -1.97
C ASP A 209 2.23 15.05 -1.45
N GLY A 210 3.25 15.90 -1.56
CA GLY A 210 4.58 15.69 -0.99
C GLY A 210 5.43 14.69 -1.76
N TRP A 211 5.85 13.62 -1.07
CA TRP A 211 6.77 12.61 -1.57
C TRP A 211 6.07 11.53 -2.42
N TYR A 212 6.69 11.14 -3.53
CA TYR A 212 6.20 10.09 -4.41
C TYR A 212 7.35 9.29 -5.02
N ILE A 213 7.12 8.02 -5.35
CA ILE A 213 8.14 7.20 -6.01
C ILE A 213 8.16 7.51 -7.50
N ARG A 214 9.35 7.62 -8.06
CA ARG A 214 9.59 7.80 -9.49
C ARG A 214 10.49 6.68 -9.99
N GLU A 215 10.18 6.15 -11.16
CA GLU A 215 11.06 5.24 -11.90
C GLU A 215 11.79 6.02 -12.99
N PHE A 216 13.10 5.77 -13.12
CA PHE A 216 13.84 6.17 -14.30
C PHE A 216 14.98 5.19 -14.61
N SER A 217 15.00 4.69 -15.85
CA SER A 217 16.03 3.78 -16.35
C SER A 217 16.18 2.50 -15.51
N GLY A 218 15.07 1.98 -14.98
CA GLY A 218 15.02 0.76 -14.19
C GLY A 218 15.36 0.94 -12.71
N ASN A 219 15.54 2.18 -12.23
CA ASN A 219 15.77 2.49 -10.82
C ASN A 219 14.57 3.28 -10.28
N ASN A 220 13.99 2.81 -9.18
CA ASN A 220 13.02 3.63 -8.46
C ASN A 220 13.73 4.44 -7.39
N TYR A 221 13.14 5.56 -7.02
CA TYR A 221 13.63 6.41 -5.93
C TYR A 221 12.51 7.32 -5.46
N ILE A 222 12.59 7.79 -4.22
CA ILE A 222 11.57 8.68 -3.66
C ILE A 222 11.90 10.14 -3.99
N THR A 223 10.91 10.86 -4.50
CA THR A 223 11.06 12.22 -5.05
C THR A 223 10.10 13.19 -4.37
N VAL A 224 10.51 14.45 -4.22
CA VAL A 224 9.65 15.54 -3.76
C VAL A 224 9.90 16.81 -4.57
N SER A 225 8.82 17.56 -4.84
CA SER A 225 8.88 18.82 -5.57
C SER A 225 7.65 19.69 -5.31
N ALA A 226 7.83 21.00 -5.20
CA ALA A 226 6.74 21.98 -5.22
C ALA A 226 6.39 22.50 -6.64
N TYR A 227 6.87 21.82 -7.69
CA TYR A 227 6.63 22.21 -9.10
C TYR A 227 5.15 22.39 -9.44
N LYS A 228 4.26 21.56 -8.89
CA LYS A 228 2.80 21.67 -9.11
C LYS A 228 2.14 22.83 -8.36
N GLY A 229 2.87 23.45 -7.43
CA GLY A 229 2.44 24.69 -6.79
C GLY A 229 2.53 25.88 -7.75
N THR A 230 2.14 27.06 -7.27
CA THR A 230 2.30 28.31 -8.03
C THR A 230 3.50 29.11 -7.52
N VAL A 231 4.08 29.93 -8.40
CA VAL A 231 5.20 30.84 -8.06
C VAL A 231 4.85 31.90 -7.02
N THR A 232 3.55 32.19 -6.85
CA THR A 232 3.02 33.07 -5.79
C THR A 232 2.46 32.31 -4.59
N GLY A 233 2.42 30.98 -4.65
CA GLY A 233 1.95 30.10 -3.59
C GLY A 233 3.09 29.64 -2.69
N GLY A 234 2.74 28.85 -1.68
CA GLY A 234 3.66 28.39 -0.64
C GLY A 234 3.52 29.16 0.68
N PRO A 235 4.36 28.86 1.69
CA PRO A 235 5.41 27.84 1.66
C PRO A 235 4.85 26.42 1.54
N TYR A 236 5.67 25.52 1.01
CA TYR A 236 5.38 24.08 0.94
C TYR A 236 6.33 23.35 1.86
N GLU A 237 5.79 22.48 2.71
CA GLU A 237 6.57 21.67 3.62
C GLU A 237 6.00 20.25 3.67
N ASN A 238 6.86 19.28 3.40
CA ASN A 238 6.52 17.86 3.42
C ASN A 238 7.63 17.04 4.05
N TRP A 239 7.26 16.00 4.79
CA TRP A 239 8.18 15.11 5.47
C TRP A 239 8.04 13.68 4.97
N LEU A 240 9.18 13.05 4.64
CA LEU A 240 9.29 11.61 4.52
C LEU A 240 9.84 11.09 5.83
N ILE A 241 9.20 10.08 6.43
CA ILE A 241 9.60 9.54 7.73
C ILE A 241 9.65 8.02 7.63
N THR A 242 10.72 7.42 8.15
CA THR A 242 10.87 5.95 8.22
C THR A 242 9.80 5.32 9.09
N PRO A 243 9.63 3.98 9.03
CA PRO A 243 9.04 3.24 10.15
C PRO A 243 9.83 3.49 11.45
N ALA A 244 9.25 3.07 12.59
CA ALA A 244 9.93 3.10 13.88
C ALA A 244 11.19 2.23 13.83
N ILE A 245 12.30 2.70 14.42
CA ILE A 245 13.58 1.96 14.47
C ILE A 245 13.93 1.75 15.94
N ASP A 246 14.08 0.49 16.38
CA ASP A 246 14.62 0.17 17.69
C ASP A 246 16.15 0.23 17.66
N LEU A 247 16.68 1.41 17.99
CA LEU A 247 18.12 1.65 17.95
C LEU A 247 18.90 0.85 19.01
N ALA A 248 18.23 0.23 19.99
CA ALA A 248 18.89 -0.68 20.92
C ALA A 248 19.28 -2.00 20.25
N LYS A 249 18.65 -2.34 19.12
CA LYS A 249 18.90 -3.57 18.35
C LYS A 249 19.86 -3.35 17.17
N ILE A 250 20.08 -2.10 16.79
CA ILE A 250 21.03 -1.71 15.77
C ILE A 250 22.45 -1.66 16.36
N THR A 251 23.35 -2.51 15.86
CA THR A 251 24.73 -2.61 16.36
C THR A 251 25.60 -1.46 15.85
N GLU A 252 25.67 -1.25 14.53
CA GLU A 252 26.29 -0.06 13.95
C GLU A 252 25.25 1.05 13.90
N LYS A 253 25.38 2.10 14.71
CA LYS A 253 24.38 3.18 14.75
C LYS A 253 24.70 4.25 13.71
N THR A 254 24.51 3.94 12.44
CA THR A 254 24.79 4.86 11.34
C THR A 254 23.60 5.02 10.39
N LEU A 255 23.56 6.15 9.69
CA LEU A 255 22.64 6.41 8.57
C LEU A 255 23.45 6.82 7.35
N GLU A 256 23.19 6.18 6.22
CA GLU A 256 23.71 6.51 4.89
C GLU A 256 22.54 6.53 3.89
N PHE A 257 22.58 7.42 2.90
CA PHE A 257 21.61 7.50 1.81
C PHE A 257 22.20 8.30 0.65
N ARG A 258 21.61 8.19 -0.53
CA ARG A 258 21.99 8.99 -1.70
C ARG A 258 20.94 10.04 -1.99
N THR A 259 21.39 11.19 -2.51
CA THR A 259 20.51 12.24 -2.99
C THR A 259 20.85 12.69 -4.40
N GLN A 260 19.84 13.10 -5.14
CA GLN A 260 19.98 13.80 -6.41
C GLN A 260 19.09 15.05 -6.35
N ALA A 261 19.48 16.12 -7.03
CA ALA A 261 18.69 17.35 -7.05
C ALA A 261 18.59 17.92 -8.46
N ALA A 262 17.49 18.63 -8.74
CA ALA A 262 17.21 19.21 -10.05
C ALA A 262 16.52 20.55 -9.94
N TYR A 263 16.79 21.41 -10.92
CA TYR A 263 16.16 22.73 -11.09
C TYR A 263 16.37 23.63 -9.87
N GLN A 264 17.57 24.22 -9.77
CA GLN A 264 17.92 25.07 -8.65
C GLN A 264 16.94 26.23 -8.47
N ALA A 265 16.44 26.40 -7.25
CA ALA A 265 15.58 27.49 -6.84
C ALA A 265 16.04 28.04 -5.49
N GLU A 266 15.83 29.34 -5.27
CA GLU A 266 16.14 29.97 -3.99
C GLU A 266 15.15 29.52 -2.91
N ASN A 267 15.64 29.37 -1.66
CA ASN A 267 14.83 28.98 -0.50
C ASN A 267 14.05 27.66 -0.69
N SER A 268 14.64 26.73 -1.43
CA SER A 268 14.20 25.35 -1.55
C SER A 268 15.28 24.43 -1.01
N THR A 269 14.94 23.57 -0.06
CA THR A 269 15.92 22.82 0.75
C THR A 269 15.43 21.43 1.09
N LEU A 270 16.37 20.49 1.19
CA LEU A 270 16.20 19.19 1.80
C LEU A 270 17.09 19.10 3.05
N GLU A 271 16.50 18.70 4.17
CA GLU A 271 17.17 18.52 5.47
C GLU A 271 16.81 17.15 6.04
N VAL A 272 17.70 16.54 6.83
CA VAL A 272 17.47 15.24 7.48
C VAL A 272 17.59 15.35 9.00
N PHE A 273 16.73 14.64 9.72
CA PHE A 273 16.59 14.70 11.17
C PHE A 273 16.47 13.31 11.79
N VAL A 274 16.96 13.15 13.01
CA VAL A 274 16.52 12.11 13.93
C VAL A 274 15.33 12.65 14.73
N MET A 275 14.27 11.87 14.82
CA MET A 275 12.98 12.25 15.39
C MET A 275 12.58 11.29 16.51
N THR A 276 11.86 11.81 17.51
CA THR A 276 11.36 11.04 18.67
C THR A 276 9.95 10.48 18.46
N THR A 277 9.20 11.04 17.52
CA THR A 277 7.88 10.54 17.08
C THR A 277 7.78 10.61 15.56
N ASP A 278 6.84 9.88 14.95
CA ASP A 278 6.59 9.90 13.50
C ASP A 278 5.76 11.11 13.04
N ASN A 279 5.59 12.11 13.90
CA ASN A 279 4.84 13.33 13.61
C ASN A 279 5.73 14.56 13.82
N PRO A 280 6.03 15.35 12.76
CA PRO A 280 6.87 16.54 12.85
C PRO A 280 6.41 17.59 13.87
N SER A 281 5.11 17.66 14.18
CA SER A 281 4.54 18.64 15.12
C SER A 281 4.73 18.26 16.60
N THR A 282 4.91 16.98 16.89
CA THR A 282 5.08 16.46 18.26
C THR A 282 6.48 15.91 18.52
N SER A 283 7.30 15.76 17.48
CA SER A 283 8.66 15.26 17.58
C SER A 283 9.62 16.32 18.12
N GLU A 284 10.42 15.94 19.11
CA GLU A 284 11.74 16.54 19.31
C GLU A 284 12.68 16.03 18.21
N SER A 285 13.16 16.94 17.35
CA SER A 285 13.92 16.61 16.14
C SER A 285 15.33 17.19 16.17
N THR A 286 16.35 16.36 15.91
CA THR A 286 17.76 16.76 15.84
C THR A 286 18.25 16.68 14.40
N LYS A 287 18.67 17.81 13.82
CA LYS A 287 19.20 17.87 12.45
C LYS A 287 20.53 17.13 12.34
N LEU A 288 20.67 16.27 11.33
CA LEU A 288 21.94 15.64 10.96
C LEU A 288 22.69 16.47 9.92
N ASN A 289 24.02 16.41 9.96
CA ASN A 289 24.88 17.11 9.01
C ASN A 289 25.17 16.23 7.79
N ALA A 290 24.16 16.02 6.95
CA ALA A 290 24.29 15.24 5.72
C ALA A 290 24.82 16.06 4.54
N ASN A 291 25.59 15.40 3.68
CA ASN A 291 25.98 15.94 2.39
C ASN A 291 24.82 15.76 1.38
N ILE A 292 24.09 16.84 1.10
CA ILE A 292 22.93 16.83 0.20
C ILE A 292 23.33 17.32 -1.20
N ALA A 293 22.80 16.67 -2.23
CA ALA A 293 23.02 17.06 -3.62
C ALA A 293 22.63 18.52 -3.89
N SER A 294 23.50 19.23 -4.62
CA SER A 294 23.23 20.57 -5.13
C SER A 294 22.53 20.49 -6.49
N ALA A 295 21.39 21.17 -6.62
CA ALA A 295 20.69 21.21 -7.90
C ALA A 295 21.43 22.08 -8.92
N PRO A 296 21.57 21.63 -10.18
CA PRO A 296 22.00 22.49 -11.28
C PRO A 296 20.86 23.41 -11.74
N ALA A 297 21.19 24.45 -12.50
CA ALA A 297 20.21 25.36 -13.10
C ALA A 297 19.20 24.64 -14.03
N SER A 298 19.62 23.54 -14.66
CA SER A 298 18.74 22.72 -15.50
C SER A 298 19.16 21.25 -15.45
N GLY A 299 18.19 20.35 -15.57
CA GLY A 299 18.42 18.91 -15.47
C GLY A 299 18.65 18.44 -14.03
N TYR A 300 19.11 17.21 -13.91
CA TYR A 300 19.41 16.55 -12.63
C TYR A 300 20.93 16.51 -12.40
N SER A 301 21.35 16.65 -11.14
CA SER A 301 22.73 16.40 -10.72
C SER A 301 23.11 14.91 -10.87
N SER A 302 24.37 14.57 -10.64
CA SER A 302 24.71 13.19 -10.27
C SER A 302 24.14 12.86 -8.88
N TRP A 303 24.02 11.57 -8.57
CA TRP A 303 23.77 11.11 -7.20
C TRP A 303 24.96 11.47 -6.29
N VAL A 304 24.64 11.81 -5.04
CA VAL A 304 25.59 12.25 -4.02
C VAL A 304 25.31 11.49 -2.73
N GLU A 305 26.34 10.84 -2.20
CA GLU A 305 26.31 10.17 -0.89
C GLU A 305 26.12 11.19 0.24
N SER A 306 25.24 10.88 1.19
CA SER A 306 25.04 11.64 2.42
C SER A 306 26.31 11.72 3.28
N GLY A 307 27.22 10.76 3.09
CA GLY A 307 28.26 10.39 4.04
C GLY A 307 27.69 9.54 5.18
N LYS A 308 28.60 8.94 5.98
CA LYS A 308 28.26 8.10 7.13
C LYS A 308 27.86 8.94 8.33
N LEU A 309 26.56 9.10 8.55
CA LEU A 309 25.98 9.92 9.63
C LEU A 309 25.94 9.10 10.92
N ASP A 310 26.36 9.72 12.03
CA ASP A 310 26.41 9.06 13.33
C ASP A 310 25.06 9.18 14.07
N LEU A 311 24.52 8.03 14.49
CA LEU A 311 23.32 7.92 15.31
C LEU A 311 23.65 7.47 16.75
N SER A 312 24.93 7.33 17.13
CA SER A 312 25.35 6.76 18.42
C SER A 312 24.89 7.58 19.64
N GLY A 313 24.63 8.88 19.46
CA GLY A 313 24.11 9.79 20.48
C GLY A 313 22.62 9.60 20.80
N PHE A 314 21.90 8.77 20.04
CA PHE A 314 20.47 8.50 20.23
C PHE A 314 20.24 7.12 20.87
N SER A 315 19.04 6.92 21.42
CA SER A 315 18.65 5.67 22.09
C SER A 315 17.13 5.47 22.06
N GLY A 316 16.69 4.25 22.32
CA GLY A 316 15.28 3.88 22.26
C GLY A 316 14.75 3.81 20.83
N THR A 317 13.44 3.97 20.68
CA THR A 317 12.80 4.04 19.37
C THR A 317 12.99 5.42 18.77
N ILE A 318 13.53 5.46 17.54
CA ILE A 318 13.73 6.69 16.77
C ILE A 318 13.06 6.58 15.40
N TYR A 319 12.99 7.71 14.71
CA TYR A 319 12.62 7.80 13.30
C TYR A 319 13.64 8.68 12.57
N ILE A 320 13.87 8.40 11.29
CA ILE A 320 14.63 9.31 10.42
C ILE A 320 13.62 10.08 9.56
N GLY A 321 13.70 11.40 9.58
CA GLY A 321 12.81 12.29 8.84
C GLY A 321 13.56 13.16 7.85
N TRP A 322 13.13 13.18 6.59
CA TRP A 322 13.59 14.12 5.57
C TRP A 322 12.55 15.21 5.38
N ARG A 323 12.94 16.44 5.70
CA ARG A 323 12.11 17.64 5.54
C ARG A 323 12.43 18.29 4.22
N TYR A 324 11.44 18.33 3.34
CA TYR A 324 11.44 19.21 2.18
C TYR A 324 10.76 20.53 2.53
N TYR A 325 11.42 21.63 2.19
CA TYR A 325 10.84 22.97 2.27
C TYR A 325 11.06 23.71 0.95
N SER A 326 10.03 24.44 0.50
CA SER A 326 10.15 25.41 -0.57
C SER A 326 9.32 26.65 -0.27
N ALA A 327 9.94 27.82 -0.30
CA ALA A 327 9.22 29.09 -0.07
C ALA A 327 8.13 29.32 -1.13
N HIS A 328 8.41 28.92 -2.38
CA HIS A 328 7.50 29.03 -3.51
C HIS A 328 7.37 27.71 -4.26
N GLY A 329 6.37 27.62 -5.13
CA GLY A 329 6.16 26.48 -6.03
C GLY A 329 6.35 26.89 -7.48
N GLY A 330 5.95 26.02 -8.40
CA GLY A 330 6.04 26.29 -9.82
C GLY A 330 7.42 26.02 -10.40
N GLN A 331 7.53 26.17 -11.73
CA GLN A 331 8.69 25.77 -12.52
C GLN A 331 10.01 26.38 -12.05
N ASP A 332 10.01 27.66 -11.69
CA ASP A 332 11.23 28.39 -11.30
C ASP A 332 11.32 28.64 -9.78
N GLY A 333 10.31 28.18 -9.02
CA GLY A 333 10.18 28.49 -7.60
C GLY A 333 10.55 27.35 -6.66
N SER A 334 10.91 26.17 -7.19
CA SER A 334 11.17 24.98 -6.37
C SER A 334 12.25 24.08 -6.93
N THR A 335 13.10 23.57 -6.05
CA THR A 335 14.05 22.50 -6.34
C THR A 335 13.37 21.15 -6.13
N THR A 336 13.68 20.22 -7.02
CA THR A 336 13.28 18.81 -6.88
C THR A 336 14.41 18.05 -6.23
N TYR A 337 14.09 17.24 -5.23
CA TYR A 337 15.04 16.35 -4.58
C TYR A 337 14.59 14.90 -4.70
N CYS A 338 15.55 14.02 -4.89
CA CYS A 338 15.40 12.58 -4.86
C CYS A 338 16.23 12.01 -3.71
N ILE A 339 15.73 10.96 -3.06
CA ILE A 339 16.44 10.14 -2.08
C ILE A 339 16.40 8.69 -2.55
N ASP A 340 17.50 7.98 -2.31
CA ASP A 340 17.61 6.56 -2.59
C ASP A 340 18.55 5.88 -1.58
N ASP A 341 18.51 4.55 -1.53
CA ASP A 341 19.36 3.67 -0.71
C ASP A 341 19.48 4.09 0.76
N VAL A 342 18.34 4.26 1.43
CA VAL A 342 18.31 4.61 2.85
C VAL A 342 18.80 3.42 3.68
N ASN A 343 20.01 3.51 4.17
CA ASN A 343 20.70 2.48 4.92
C ASN A 343 20.85 2.89 6.39
N VAL A 344 20.22 2.14 7.29
CA VAL A 344 20.45 2.27 8.73
C VAL A 344 21.22 1.06 9.22
N GLY A 345 22.33 1.35 9.88
CA GLY A 345 23.19 0.39 10.54
C GLY A 345 24.00 -0.51 9.65
N ASN A 346 24.42 0.05 8.51
CA ASN A 346 25.33 -0.60 7.57
C ASN A 346 24.78 -1.95 7.11
N ALA A 347 23.48 -1.96 6.82
CA ALA A 347 22.84 -3.08 6.18
C ALA A 347 23.59 -3.38 4.88
N THR A 348 23.93 -4.64 4.67
CA THR A 348 24.41 -5.04 3.36
C THR A 348 23.25 -4.87 2.39
N GLU A 349 23.48 -4.17 1.27
CA GLU A 349 22.62 -4.25 0.09
C GLU A 349 22.22 -5.72 -0.11
N PRO A 350 20.91 -6.05 -0.15
CA PRO A 350 20.52 -7.29 -0.80
C PRO A 350 21.05 -7.15 -2.22
N SER A 351 22.00 -8.00 -2.61
CA SER A 351 22.70 -7.92 -3.89
C SER A 351 21.71 -7.66 -5.05
N ASN A 352 21.60 -6.40 -5.48
CA ASN A 352 20.82 -6.07 -6.67
C ASN A 352 21.56 -6.68 -7.89
N PRO A 353 20.85 -7.33 -8.81
CA PRO A 353 21.46 -8.15 -9.85
C PRO A 353 22.24 -7.26 -10.83
N VAL A 354 23.55 -7.29 -10.73
CA VAL A 354 24.43 -6.96 -11.86
C VAL A 354 24.01 -7.87 -13.02
N THR A 355 23.54 -7.30 -14.13
CA THR A 355 23.35 -8.05 -15.36
C THR A 355 24.75 -8.45 -15.89
N PRO A 356 25.02 -9.73 -16.20
CA PRO A 356 26.33 -10.36 -15.97
C PRO A 356 27.26 -10.27 -17.20
N PRO A 357 28.60 -10.43 -17.03
CA PRO A 357 29.16 -11.77 -16.82
C PRO A 357 30.21 -11.85 -15.70
N GLY A 358 29.96 -12.77 -14.76
CA GLY A 358 30.94 -13.32 -13.81
C GLY A 358 30.25 -13.76 -12.52
N GLY A 359 30.09 -15.07 -12.31
CA GLY A 359 29.27 -15.73 -11.28
C GLY A 359 29.30 -15.09 -9.88
N ASP A 360 28.10 -14.97 -9.28
CA ASP A 360 27.86 -14.49 -7.93
C ASP A 360 27.68 -15.70 -6.99
N ASP A 361 28.62 -15.86 -6.05
CA ASP A 361 28.74 -16.97 -5.10
C ASP A 361 27.77 -16.83 -3.88
N SER A 362 26.78 -15.92 -3.92
CA SER A 362 25.91 -15.61 -2.77
C SER A 362 24.50 -16.26 -2.78
N ALA A 363 24.01 -16.73 -3.93
CA ALA A 363 22.72 -17.41 -4.01
C ALA A 363 22.85 -18.89 -3.60
N ILE A 364 21.96 -19.36 -2.73
CA ILE A 364 21.88 -20.79 -2.36
C ILE A 364 21.50 -21.63 -3.58
N TYR A 365 20.66 -21.07 -4.44
CA TYR A 365 20.26 -21.65 -5.71
C TYR A 365 19.91 -20.55 -6.70
N SER A 366 20.26 -20.76 -7.98
CA SER A 366 19.78 -19.97 -9.11
C SER A 366 19.30 -20.92 -10.21
N GLY A 367 18.17 -20.61 -10.83
CA GLY A 367 17.56 -21.43 -11.86
C GLY A 367 16.67 -20.62 -12.80
N LEU A 368 16.28 -21.24 -13.92
CA LEU A 368 15.51 -20.57 -14.98
C LEU A 368 16.15 -19.26 -15.44
N ASN A 369 17.48 -19.19 -15.55
CA ASN A 369 18.12 -17.95 -16.00
C ASN A 369 17.77 -17.68 -17.45
N GLU A 370 17.50 -16.43 -17.80
CA GLU A 370 17.05 -16.08 -19.15
C GLU A 370 18.10 -16.35 -20.25
N ASN A 371 19.36 -16.58 -19.87
CA ASN A 371 20.44 -16.90 -20.79
C ASN A 371 20.66 -18.42 -20.94
N ASP A 372 19.94 -19.24 -20.16
CA ASP A 372 20.07 -20.69 -20.20
C ASP A 372 19.26 -21.27 -21.36
N ALA A 373 19.94 -21.87 -22.33
CA ALA A 373 19.28 -22.55 -23.46
C ALA A 373 18.52 -23.81 -23.04
N THR A 374 18.88 -24.40 -21.89
CA THR A 374 18.27 -25.62 -21.34
C THR A 374 18.20 -25.53 -19.83
N ILE A 375 17.20 -26.17 -19.23
CA ILE A 375 16.98 -26.24 -17.79
C ILE A 375 16.86 -27.70 -17.32
N ASP A 376 17.04 -27.92 -16.03
CA ASP A 376 16.91 -29.22 -15.35
C ASP A 376 15.64 -29.32 -14.47
N TRP A 377 14.69 -28.42 -14.71
CA TRP A 377 13.40 -28.43 -14.03
C TRP A 377 12.50 -29.55 -14.55
N THR A 378 11.66 -30.08 -13.65
CA THR A 378 10.70 -31.13 -13.96
C THR A 378 9.32 -30.51 -14.17
N PHE A 379 8.61 -30.96 -15.21
CA PHE A 379 7.22 -30.57 -15.47
C PHE A 379 6.29 -31.75 -15.20
N GLU A 380 5.24 -31.51 -14.42
CA GLU A 380 4.21 -32.49 -14.08
C GLU A 380 2.83 -31.93 -14.41
N ASN A 381 2.11 -32.60 -15.31
CA ASN A 381 0.73 -32.24 -15.63
C ASN A 381 -0.21 -33.01 -14.71
N ILE A 382 -0.92 -32.31 -13.84
CA ILE A 382 -1.88 -32.88 -12.89
C ILE A 382 -3.25 -33.07 -13.57
N LEU A 383 -3.69 -32.06 -14.31
CA LEU A 383 -4.88 -32.09 -15.16
C LEU A 383 -4.53 -31.48 -16.53
N LEU A 384 -4.36 -32.35 -17.53
CA LEU A 384 -4.06 -31.96 -18.90
C LEU A 384 -5.32 -32.03 -19.79
N PRO A 385 -5.74 -30.92 -20.43
CA PRO A 385 -6.86 -30.93 -21.37
C PRO A 385 -6.65 -31.88 -22.55
N ALA A 386 -7.73 -32.49 -23.03
CA ALA A 386 -7.70 -33.38 -24.19
C ALA A 386 -7.18 -32.63 -25.44
N GLY A 387 -6.15 -33.20 -26.08
CA GLY A 387 -5.52 -32.62 -27.28
C GLY A 387 -4.27 -31.77 -27.00
N MET A 388 -3.96 -31.49 -25.73
CA MET A 388 -2.68 -30.88 -25.33
C MET A 388 -1.65 -31.95 -24.96
N SER A 389 -0.37 -31.64 -25.13
CA SER A 389 0.75 -32.50 -24.73
C SER A 389 1.52 -31.98 -23.52
N TYR A 390 1.40 -30.67 -23.22
CA TYR A 390 2.05 -30.02 -22.09
C TYR A 390 1.30 -28.74 -21.69
N ILE A 391 1.51 -28.29 -20.46
CA ILE A 391 1.11 -26.96 -19.98
C ILE A 391 2.34 -26.06 -19.83
N TRP A 392 3.39 -26.57 -19.19
CA TRP A 392 4.68 -25.89 -19.02
C TRP A 392 5.64 -26.19 -20.17
N ASP A 393 6.39 -25.17 -20.58
CA ASP A 393 7.41 -25.25 -21.63
C ASP A 393 8.53 -24.24 -21.37
N TRP A 394 9.76 -24.54 -21.77
CA TRP A 394 10.87 -23.59 -21.71
C TRP A 394 11.03 -22.93 -23.09
N LYS A 395 10.62 -21.67 -23.19
CA LYS A 395 10.52 -20.95 -24.47
C LYS A 395 11.65 -19.93 -24.64
N GLU A 396 11.91 -19.59 -25.90
CA GLU A 396 12.86 -18.56 -26.31
C GLU A 396 12.14 -17.44 -27.08
N TYR A 397 12.48 -16.20 -26.78
CA TYR A 397 12.08 -15.02 -27.55
C TYR A 397 13.21 -13.99 -27.54
N ASN A 398 13.64 -13.55 -28.72
CA ASN A 398 14.70 -12.56 -28.91
C ASN A 398 16.02 -12.92 -28.18
N GLY A 399 16.38 -14.19 -28.16
CA GLY A 399 17.60 -14.70 -27.53
C GLY A 399 17.52 -14.81 -26.01
N LYS A 400 16.33 -14.62 -25.42
CA LYS A 400 16.07 -14.76 -23.99
C LYS A 400 15.07 -15.87 -23.74
N HIS A 401 15.29 -16.62 -22.67
CA HIS A 401 14.49 -17.78 -22.31
C HIS A 401 13.65 -17.53 -21.07
N TYR A 402 12.52 -18.23 -20.98
CA TYR A 402 11.60 -18.17 -19.85
C TYR A 402 10.70 -19.42 -19.81
N LEU A 403 10.26 -19.75 -18.61
CA LEU A 403 9.31 -20.81 -18.35
C LEU A 403 7.92 -20.26 -18.68
N ASN A 404 7.17 -20.96 -19.51
CA ASN A 404 5.88 -20.52 -20.02
C ASN A 404 4.82 -21.56 -19.70
N ALA A 405 3.73 -21.14 -19.05
CA ALA A 405 2.51 -21.93 -18.91
C ALA A 405 1.35 -21.33 -19.70
N SER A 406 0.56 -22.17 -20.35
CA SER A 406 -0.76 -21.78 -20.88
C SER A 406 -1.64 -23.00 -21.13
N ALA A 407 -2.94 -22.87 -20.80
CA ALA A 407 -3.99 -23.81 -21.20
C ALA A 407 -4.99 -23.17 -22.20
N TYR A 408 -4.63 -22.04 -22.80
CA TYR A 408 -5.37 -21.48 -23.92
C TYR A 408 -5.01 -22.26 -25.18
N TYR A 409 -5.92 -23.14 -25.62
CA TYR A 409 -5.70 -24.02 -26.76
C TYR A 409 -6.96 -24.07 -27.63
N ASN A 410 -6.76 -24.10 -28.95
CA ASN A 410 -7.83 -24.12 -29.95
C ASN A 410 -8.89 -23.00 -29.76
N ASN A 411 -8.41 -21.79 -29.47
CA ASN A 411 -9.23 -20.61 -29.18
C ASN A 411 -10.23 -20.78 -28.01
N ALA A 412 -9.88 -21.59 -27.00
CA ALA A 412 -10.69 -21.80 -25.82
C ALA A 412 -9.85 -21.84 -24.54
N ASN A 413 -10.46 -21.41 -23.43
CA ASN A 413 -9.93 -21.60 -22.08
C ASN A 413 -10.23 -23.03 -21.63
N ASN A 414 -9.20 -23.79 -21.29
CA ASN A 414 -9.37 -25.15 -20.81
C ASN A 414 -9.05 -25.21 -19.32
N GLN A 415 -9.85 -25.97 -18.56
CA GLN A 415 -9.54 -26.24 -17.16
C GLN A 415 -8.30 -27.14 -17.09
N SER A 416 -7.31 -26.73 -16.31
CA SER A 416 -6.03 -27.44 -16.23
C SER A 416 -5.34 -27.22 -14.89
N GLU A 417 -4.37 -28.08 -14.58
CA GLU A 417 -3.48 -27.94 -13.44
C GLU A 417 -2.14 -28.60 -13.77
N ALA A 418 -1.03 -27.92 -13.49
CA ALA A 418 0.31 -28.46 -13.68
C ALA A 418 1.31 -27.74 -12.78
N VAL A 419 2.40 -28.43 -12.44
CA VAL A 419 3.52 -27.86 -11.69
C VAL A 419 4.82 -27.97 -12.49
N ALA A 420 5.68 -26.97 -12.32
CA ALA A 420 7.06 -27.00 -12.77
C ALA A 420 7.96 -26.75 -11.56
N TYR A 421 8.92 -27.63 -11.28
CA TYR A 421 9.73 -27.54 -10.07
C TYR A 421 11.21 -27.84 -10.30
N SER A 422 12.03 -27.27 -9.43
CA SER A 422 13.49 -27.33 -9.46
C SER A 422 14.03 -28.71 -9.07
N PRO A 423 15.30 -28.99 -9.36
CA PRO A 423 16.06 -29.97 -8.59
C PRO A 423 16.08 -29.65 -7.09
N VAL A 424 16.59 -30.59 -6.29
CA VAL A 424 16.72 -30.41 -4.84
C VAL A 424 17.68 -29.25 -4.50
N VAL A 425 17.21 -28.32 -3.68
CA VAL A 425 17.94 -27.19 -3.10
C VAL A 425 18.20 -27.45 -1.62
N SER A 426 19.44 -27.26 -1.15
CA SER A 426 19.83 -27.49 0.25
C SER A 426 19.84 -26.20 1.06
N LEU A 427 19.02 -26.13 2.10
CA LEU A 427 18.96 -25.06 3.11
C LEU A 427 19.61 -25.47 4.46
N LYS A 428 20.37 -26.58 4.50
CA LYS A 428 20.89 -27.19 5.73
C LYS A 428 21.73 -26.27 6.62
N GLU A 429 22.38 -25.25 6.05
CA GLU A 429 23.27 -24.32 6.75
C GLU A 429 22.68 -22.91 6.88
N THR A 430 21.39 -22.76 6.62
CA THR A 430 20.71 -21.48 6.69
C THR A 430 19.71 -21.43 7.85
N THR A 431 19.63 -20.25 8.48
CA THR A 431 18.67 -19.95 9.54
C THR A 431 17.36 -19.39 8.99
N GLY A 432 17.34 -19.04 7.71
CA GLY A 432 16.21 -18.55 6.96
C GLY A 432 16.57 -18.45 5.48
N ALA A 433 15.55 -18.39 4.62
CA ALA A 433 15.73 -18.24 3.19
C ALA A 433 14.53 -17.52 2.57
N VAL A 434 14.79 -16.79 1.49
CA VAL A 434 13.77 -16.13 0.67
C VAL A 434 13.92 -16.54 -0.79
N VAL A 435 12.81 -16.55 -1.53
CA VAL A 435 12.80 -16.77 -2.98
C VAL A 435 12.35 -15.51 -3.71
N THR A 436 13.03 -15.22 -4.83
CA THR A 436 12.63 -14.18 -5.79
C THR A 436 12.68 -14.74 -7.21
N PHE A 437 11.85 -14.20 -8.11
CA PHE A 437 11.86 -14.51 -9.54
C PHE A 437 11.22 -13.37 -10.34
N ASP A 438 11.52 -13.28 -11.63
CA ASP A 438 10.86 -12.35 -12.54
C ASP A 438 9.70 -13.06 -13.26
N HIS A 439 8.55 -12.40 -13.38
CA HIS A 439 7.41 -12.96 -14.12
C HIS A 439 6.57 -11.94 -14.88
N ALA A 440 5.91 -12.40 -15.94
CA ALA A 440 4.98 -11.63 -16.75
C ALA A 440 3.68 -12.40 -16.97
N ALA A 441 2.54 -11.73 -16.87
CA ALA A 441 1.21 -12.30 -17.11
C ALA A 441 0.30 -11.22 -17.69
N LYS A 442 0.02 -11.28 -19.00
CA LYS A 442 -0.70 -10.21 -19.68
C LYS A 442 -2.20 -10.18 -19.37
N PHE A 443 -2.85 -11.34 -19.32
CA PHE A 443 -4.33 -11.42 -19.35
C PHE A 443 -4.99 -11.43 -17.96
N GLN A 444 -4.37 -12.11 -16.99
CA GLN A 444 -4.73 -12.09 -15.57
C GLN A 444 -6.21 -12.28 -15.22
N THR A 445 -6.91 -13.13 -15.95
CA THR A 445 -8.32 -13.48 -15.67
C THR A 445 -8.45 -14.40 -14.46
N THR A 446 -7.51 -15.32 -14.25
CA THR A 446 -7.54 -16.36 -13.20
C THR A 446 -6.19 -16.60 -12.54
N ILE A 447 -5.08 -16.33 -13.23
CA ILE A 447 -3.74 -16.75 -12.78
C ILE A 447 -3.28 -16.08 -11.48
N THR A 448 -3.74 -14.87 -11.18
CA THR A 448 -3.44 -14.21 -9.90
C THR A 448 -4.09 -14.93 -8.71
N THR A 449 -5.19 -15.63 -8.96
CA THR A 449 -5.96 -16.37 -7.95
C THR A 449 -5.57 -17.84 -7.89
N LEU A 450 -5.16 -18.45 -9.01
CA LEU A 450 -4.90 -19.89 -9.12
C LEU A 450 -3.42 -20.26 -9.26
N GLY A 451 -2.59 -19.32 -9.72
CA GLY A 451 -1.15 -19.51 -9.84
C GLY A 451 -0.46 -19.32 -8.49
N ARG A 452 0.46 -20.22 -8.14
CA ARG A 452 1.15 -20.20 -6.84
C ARG A 452 2.63 -20.47 -6.99
N PHE A 453 3.44 -19.86 -6.14
CA PHE A 453 4.76 -20.39 -5.83
C PHE A 453 4.61 -21.55 -4.85
N ILE A 454 5.37 -22.62 -5.04
CA ILE A 454 5.22 -23.84 -4.25
C ILE A 454 6.56 -24.35 -3.72
N VAL A 455 6.56 -24.89 -2.50
CA VAL A 455 7.73 -25.48 -1.86
C VAL A 455 7.35 -26.80 -1.19
N ARG A 456 8.22 -27.80 -1.29
CA ARG A 456 8.09 -29.02 -0.49
C ARG A 456 9.45 -29.50 0.00
N GLU A 457 9.46 -30.22 1.12
CA GLU A 457 10.65 -30.95 1.57
C GLU A 457 10.91 -32.13 0.63
N LYS A 458 12.19 -32.44 0.38
CA LYS A 458 12.60 -33.55 -0.48
C LYS A 458 11.91 -34.85 -0.05
N GLY A 459 11.13 -35.44 -0.95
CA GLY A 459 10.40 -36.70 -0.72
C GLY A 459 9.02 -36.53 -0.08
N ALA A 460 8.58 -35.30 0.22
CA ALA A 460 7.19 -35.02 0.57
C ALA A 460 6.29 -35.15 -0.67
N GLY A 461 5.06 -35.63 -0.47
CA GLY A 461 4.05 -35.71 -1.55
C GLY A 461 3.30 -34.40 -1.78
N GLU A 462 3.14 -33.59 -0.74
CA GLU A 462 2.31 -32.38 -0.76
C GLU A 462 3.15 -31.11 -0.91
N TRP A 463 2.61 -30.13 -1.64
CA TRP A 463 3.20 -28.81 -1.82
C TRP A 463 2.64 -27.82 -0.79
N THR A 464 3.53 -27.01 -0.22
CA THR A 464 3.13 -25.79 0.50
C THR A 464 3.03 -24.65 -0.51
N GLU A 465 1.85 -24.05 -0.62
CA GLU A 465 1.58 -22.97 -1.56
C GLU A 465 1.82 -21.60 -0.90
N TYR A 466 2.39 -20.68 -1.67
CA TYR A 466 2.64 -19.30 -1.29
C TYR A 466 1.96 -18.36 -2.28
N GLU A 467 1.32 -17.33 -1.75
CA GLU A 467 0.90 -16.18 -2.53
C GLU A 467 2.13 -15.46 -3.10
N ILE A 468 2.02 -14.96 -4.33
CA ILE A 468 3.08 -14.19 -4.97
C ILE A 468 2.86 -12.71 -4.60
N PRO A 469 3.79 -12.07 -3.88
CA PRO A 469 3.59 -10.73 -3.31
C PRO A 469 3.26 -9.67 -4.37
N THR A 470 3.97 -9.70 -5.48
CA THR A 470 3.84 -8.73 -6.57
C THR A 470 3.43 -9.45 -7.84
N TRP A 471 2.36 -9.00 -8.48
CA TRP A 471 1.98 -9.41 -9.84
C TRP A 471 2.22 -8.27 -10.83
N PRO A 472 2.58 -8.57 -12.10
CA PRO A 472 2.70 -7.56 -13.15
C PRO A 472 1.37 -6.84 -13.38
N THR A 473 1.40 -5.67 -14.02
CA THR A 473 0.16 -5.01 -14.44
C THR A 473 -0.47 -5.76 -15.63
N ALA A 474 -1.78 -6.00 -15.59
CA ALA A 474 -2.49 -6.61 -16.72
C ALA A 474 -2.41 -5.72 -17.98
N GLY A 475 -2.28 -6.35 -19.15
CA GLY A 475 -2.28 -5.68 -20.46
C GLY A 475 -0.95 -5.67 -21.21
N SER A 476 0.20 -5.92 -20.55
CA SER A 476 1.51 -6.02 -21.19
C SER A 476 2.30 -7.28 -20.79
N TRP A 477 3.30 -7.63 -21.60
CA TRP A 477 4.30 -8.66 -21.30
C TRP A 477 5.53 -8.05 -20.62
N THR A 478 5.28 -7.22 -19.60
CA THR A 478 6.36 -6.61 -18.81
C THR A 478 6.69 -7.54 -17.66
N PHE A 479 7.93 -8.00 -17.60
CA PHE A 479 8.42 -8.75 -16.44
C PHE A 479 8.56 -7.83 -15.24
N VAL A 480 8.09 -8.30 -14.08
CA VAL A 480 8.31 -7.66 -12.78
C VAL A 480 8.91 -8.69 -11.83
N SER A 481 9.61 -8.23 -10.80
CA SER A 481 10.03 -9.10 -9.70
C SER A 481 8.80 -9.54 -8.91
N SER A 482 8.79 -10.80 -8.47
CA SER A 482 7.78 -11.38 -7.58
C SER A 482 7.73 -10.71 -6.21
N GLY A 483 8.74 -9.92 -5.84
CA GLY A 483 9.05 -9.62 -4.45
C GLY A 483 9.68 -10.82 -3.74
N SER A 484 9.93 -10.68 -2.44
CA SER A 484 10.53 -11.74 -1.61
C SER A 484 9.46 -12.64 -1.00
N ILE A 485 9.58 -13.95 -1.23
CA ILE A 485 8.74 -14.98 -0.61
C ILE A 485 9.54 -15.67 0.50
N ASP A 486 9.11 -15.52 1.75
CA ASP A 486 9.79 -16.10 2.91
C ASP A 486 9.51 -17.61 3.02
N ILE A 487 10.55 -18.42 2.85
CA ILE A 487 10.52 -19.87 2.97
C ILE A 487 11.32 -20.36 4.19
N SER A 488 11.56 -19.51 5.18
CA SER A 488 12.35 -19.82 6.38
C SER A 488 11.77 -20.96 7.22
N ALA A 489 10.49 -21.31 7.03
CA ALA A 489 9.89 -22.53 7.58
C ALA A 489 10.61 -23.82 7.12
N PHE A 490 11.38 -23.74 6.04
CA PHE A 490 12.18 -24.83 5.50
C PHE A 490 13.69 -24.71 5.79
N ALA A 491 14.10 -23.74 6.62
CA ALA A 491 15.49 -23.62 7.07
C ALA A 491 16.00 -24.94 7.65
N GLY A 492 17.24 -25.31 7.32
CA GLY A 492 17.84 -26.57 7.74
C GLY A 492 17.47 -27.80 6.90
N LYS A 493 16.62 -27.68 5.87
CA LYS A 493 16.09 -28.82 5.08
C LYS A 493 16.66 -28.91 3.67
N GLU A 494 16.43 -30.03 3.01
CA GLU A 494 16.53 -30.15 1.54
C GLU A 494 15.12 -30.01 0.96
N ILE A 495 14.93 -29.13 -0.03
CA ILE A 495 13.63 -28.79 -0.60
C ILE A 495 13.62 -28.83 -2.12
N GLU A 496 12.43 -28.86 -2.70
CA GLU A 496 12.17 -28.51 -4.10
C GLU A 496 11.28 -27.26 -4.11
N ILE A 497 11.55 -26.33 -5.03
CA ILE A 497 10.75 -25.12 -5.23
C ILE A 497 10.12 -25.15 -6.62
N GLY A 498 9.00 -24.47 -6.83
CA GLY A 498 8.37 -24.49 -8.14
C GLY A 498 7.22 -23.53 -8.29
N PHE A 499 6.48 -23.73 -9.38
CA PHE A 499 5.31 -22.95 -9.75
C PHE A 499 4.15 -23.88 -10.08
N LYS A 500 3.00 -23.58 -9.49
CA LYS A 500 1.72 -24.19 -9.85
C LYS A 500 0.99 -23.28 -10.81
N TYR A 501 0.58 -23.85 -11.94
CA TYR A 501 -0.36 -23.25 -12.88
C TYR A 501 -1.70 -23.97 -12.77
N ALA A 502 -2.78 -23.19 -12.72
CA ALA A 502 -4.13 -23.72 -12.87
C ALA A 502 -5.02 -22.72 -13.61
N SER A 503 -6.02 -23.26 -14.31
CA SER A 503 -6.97 -22.50 -15.12
C SER A 503 -8.37 -23.10 -15.07
N THR A 504 -9.38 -22.35 -15.53
CA THR A 504 -10.78 -22.81 -15.61
C THR A 504 -11.39 -22.41 -16.96
N SER A 505 -12.66 -22.75 -17.20
CA SER A 505 -13.38 -22.23 -18.36
C SER A 505 -13.55 -20.69 -18.36
N ALA A 506 -13.43 -20.04 -17.18
CA ALA A 506 -13.49 -18.59 -17.06
C ALA A 506 -12.21 -17.90 -17.55
N GLY A 507 -11.07 -18.61 -17.55
CA GLY A 507 -9.77 -18.04 -17.90
C GLY A 507 -8.66 -19.07 -17.94
N ALA A 508 -7.79 -18.96 -18.96
CA ALA A 508 -6.58 -19.75 -19.13
C ALA A 508 -5.42 -18.82 -19.54
N ASP A 509 -4.99 -17.98 -18.60
CA ASP A 509 -3.96 -16.98 -18.87
C ASP A 509 -2.63 -17.63 -19.24
N THR A 510 -1.82 -16.93 -20.01
CA THR A 510 -0.41 -17.31 -20.20
C THR A 510 0.45 -16.66 -19.12
N TRP A 511 1.37 -17.42 -18.53
CA TRP A 511 2.27 -16.99 -17.47
C TRP A 511 3.72 -17.29 -17.83
N GLU A 512 4.60 -16.29 -17.71
CA GLU A 512 6.02 -16.36 -18.05
C GLU A 512 6.89 -16.09 -16.83
N ILE A 513 7.92 -16.89 -16.59
CA ILE A 513 8.76 -16.85 -15.37
C ILE A 513 10.23 -17.04 -15.73
N LYS A 514 11.14 -16.29 -15.12
CA LYS A 514 12.60 -16.42 -15.29
C LYS A 514 13.36 -15.92 -14.06
N ASN A 515 14.67 -16.16 -14.05
CA ASN A 515 15.64 -15.66 -13.07
C ASN A 515 15.27 -15.99 -11.61
N VAL A 516 14.95 -17.26 -11.33
CA VAL A 516 14.63 -17.73 -9.98
C VAL A 516 15.89 -17.77 -9.12
N LYS A 517 15.80 -17.18 -7.92
CA LYS A 517 16.88 -17.19 -6.93
C LYS A 517 16.36 -17.60 -5.56
N VAL A 518 17.12 -18.44 -4.87
CA VAL A 518 16.97 -18.71 -3.43
C VAL A 518 18.13 -18.06 -2.72
N LEU A 519 17.81 -17.14 -1.82
CA LEU A 519 18.78 -16.32 -1.10
C LEU A 519 18.73 -16.65 0.39
N LYS A 520 19.87 -16.54 1.05
CA LYS A 520 19.93 -16.62 2.51
C LYS A 520 19.25 -15.38 3.10
N LYS A 521 18.45 -15.59 4.14
CA LYS A 521 17.86 -14.52 4.94
C LYS A 521 18.78 -14.13 6.09
#